data_AF-A0A7S3MPU8-F1
#
_entry.id   AF-A0A7S3MPU8-F1
#
_cell.length_a   1.000
_cell.length_b   1.000
_cell.length_c   1.000
_cell.angle_alpha   90.00
_cell.angle_beta   90.00
_cell.angle_gamma   90.00
#
_symmetry.space_group_name_H-M   'P 1'
#
loop_
_entity.id
_entity.type
_entity.pdbx_description
1 polymer ?
#
loop_
_entity_poly.entity_id
_entity_poly.type
_entity_poly.pdbx_seq_one_letter_code
_entity_poly.pdbx_strand_id
1 'polypeptide(L)'
;MGFDDREIVALLGAHAVGRCHAVYSGFEGPWTLTPLQFTNSYYVDMLNKTFVNDGNQNNADDGTMMLDADLSLIADPIMKGYVEEFAADSDAFFAAFS
;
A
#
# COMPACT_ATOMS: atom_id res chain seq x y z
N MET A 1 -8.38 -16.82 -6.63
CA MET A 1 -9.41 -15.91 -6.09
C MET A 1 -10.23 -15.22 -7.20
N GLY A 2 -9.82 -15.27 -8.48
CA GLY A 2 -10.68 -14.85 -9.61
C GLY A 2 -10.65 -13.35 -9.90
N PHE A 3 -9.79 -12.59 -9.22
CA PHE A 3 -9.60 -11.16 -9.41
C PHE A 3 -8.69 -10.85 -10.60
N ASP A 4 -8.96 -9.74 -11.27
CA ASP A 4 -8.03 -9.12 -12.22
C ASP A 4 -6.99 -8.22 -11.52
N ASP A 5 -6.02 -7.70 -12.29
CA ASP A 5 -4.91 -6.90 -11.75
C ASP A 5 -5.40 -5.60 -11.08
N ARG A 6 -6.46 -4.98 -11.62
CA ARG A 6 -7.02 -3.74 -11.07
C ARG A 6 -7.71 -4.02 -9.74
N GLU A 7 -8.49 -5.09 -9.67
CA GLU A 7 -9.17 -5.54 -8.45
C GLU A 7 -8.15 -5.92 -7.37
N ILE A 8 -7.05 -6.58 -7.74
CA ILE A 8 -5.96 -6.92 -6.80
C ILE A 8 -5.35 -5.64 -6.21
N VAL A 9 -4.97 -4.68 -7.06
CA VAL A 9 -4.38 -3.42 -6.61
C VAL A 9 -5.36 -2.66 -5.72
N ALA A 10 -6.64 -2.59 -6.11
CA ALA A 10 -7.68 -1.94 -5.31
C ALA A 10 -7.80 -2.57 -3.92
N LEU A 11 -7.89 -3.90 -3.84
CA LEU A 11 -8.01 -4.62 -2.56
C LEU A 11 -6.82 -4.36 -1.62
N LEU A 12 -5.60 -4.28 -2.16
CA LEU A 12 -4.40 -3.97 -1.37
C LEU A 12 -4.43 -2.55 -0.78
N GLY A 13 -5.17 -1.62 -1.39
CA GLY A 13 -5.43 -0.29 -0.82
C GLY A 13 -6.09 -0.30 0.56
N ALA A 14 -6.67 -1.43 0.99
CA ALA A 14 -7.14 -1.61 2.37
C ALA A 14 -6.04 -1.39 3.42
N HIS A 15 -4.77 -1.59 3.07
CA HIS A 15 -3.62 -1.32 3.93
C HIS A 15 -3.48 0.17 4.31
N ALA A 16 -4.21 1.08 3.68
CA ALA A 16 -4.34 2.46 4.16
C ALA A 16 -4.84 2.54 5.61
N VAL A 17 -5.58 1.51 6.08
CA VAL A 17 -6.12 1.39 7.42
C VAL A 17 -5.43 0.27 8.19
N GLY A 18 -5.10 0.55 9.44
CA GLY A 18 -4.50 -0.39 10.37
C GLY A 18 -2.98 -0.38 10.32
N ARG A 19 -2.40 -1.48 10.79
CA ARG A 19 -0.96 -1.68 10.95
C ARG A 19 -0.61 -3.15 11.09
N CYS A 20 0.63 -3.48 10.79
CA CYS A 20 1.23 -4.72 11.23
C CYS A 20 1.54 -4.70 12.74
N HIS A 21 1.53 -5.90 13.33
CA HIS A 21 1.98 -6.14 14.71
C HIS A 21 2.87 -7.38 14.73
N ALA A 22 4.07 -7.25 15.29
CA ALA A 22 5.10 -8.29 15.18
C ALA A 22 4.66 -9.62 15.79
N VAL A 23 3.83 -9.60 16.84
CA VAL A 23 3.30 -10.81 17.50
C VAL A 23 2.38 -11.64 16.60
N TYR A 24 1.75 -11.04 15.58
CA TYR A 24 0.81 -11.74 14.69
C TYR A 24 1.42 -12.08 13.34
N SER A 25 2.23 -11.19 12.77
CA SER A 25 2.76 -11.34 11.41
C SER A 25 4.29 -11.35 11.32
N GLY A 26 5.01 -10.97 12.37
CA GLY A 26 6.46 -10.72 12.31
C GLY A 26 6.85 -9.36 11.73
N PHE A 27 5.88 -8.56 11.24
CA PHE A 27 6.08 -7.19 10.75
C PHE A 27 5.50 -6.17 11.74
N GLU A 28 5.98 -4.93 11.72
CA GLU A 28 5.60 -3.91 12.71
C GLU A 28 5.38 -2.54 12.06
N GLY A 29 4.27 -1.89 12.41
CA GLY A 29 4.02 -0.49 12.03
C GLY A 29 2.94 -0.30 10.97
N PRO A 30 2.46 0.94 10.81
CA PRO A 30 1.40 1.28 9.86
C PRO A 30 1.95 1.54 8.45
N TRP A 31 1.10 1.38 7.44
CA TRP A 31 1.44 1.79 6.07
C TRP A 31 1.30 3.30 5.84
N THR A 32 0.46 3.97 6.63
CA THR A 32 0.16 5.41 6.46
C THR A 32 0.23 6.13 7.81
N LEU A 33 0.42 7.46 7.78
CA LEU A 33 0.41 8.29 8.99
C LEU A 33 -1.00 8.46 9.59
N THR A 34 -2.04 8.08 8.86
CA THR A 34 -3.44 8.16 9.30
C THR A 34 -4.09 6.77 9.28
N PRO A 35 -3.63 5.81 10.11
CA PRO A 35 -4.04 4.40 10.04
C PRO A 35 -5.49 4.14 10.44
N LEU A 36 -6.26 5.16 10.81
CA LEU A 36 -7.69 5.05 11.13
C LEU A 36 -8.58 5.70 10.05
N GLN A 37 -8.00 6.17 8.95
CA GLN A 37 -8.72 6.82 7.86
C GLN A 37 -8.56 6.03 6.56
N PHE A 38 -9.69 5.67 5.95
CA PHE A 38 -9.68 5.02 4.65
C PHE A 38 -9.49 6.08 3.56
N THR A 39 -8.30 6.13 2.98
CA THR A 39 -7.87 7.11 1.97
C THR A 39 -6.98 6.43 0.93
N ASN A 40 -6.63 7.12 -0.16
CA ASN A 40 -5.68 6.63 -1.15
C ASN A 40 -4.20 6.88 -0.76
N SER A 41 -3.91 7.28 0.49
CA SER A 41 -2.55 7.62 0.93
C SER A 41 -1.58 6.43 0.85
N TYR A 42 -2.07 5.19 0.92
CA TYR A 42 -1.26 3.99 0.66
C TYR A 42 -0.54 4.06 -0.69
N TYR A 43 -1.23 4.43 -1.78
CA TYR A 43 -0.64 4.53 -3.11
C TYR A 43 0.25 5.78 -3.25
N VAL A 44 -0.20 6.91 -2.68
CA VAL A 44 0.56 8.17 -2.70
C VAL A 44 1.91 7.99 -2.00
N ASP A 45 1.91 7.39 -0.81
CA ASP A 45 3.11 7.14 -0.03
C ASP A 45 4.03 6.13 -0.74
N MET A 46 3.48 5.07 -1.33
CA MET A 46 4.23 4.07 -2.09
C MET A 46 5.03 4.67 -3.25
N LEU A 47 4.47 5.67 -3.95
CA LEU A 47 5.13 6.31 -5.10
C LEU A 47 6.13 7.40 -4.70
N ASN A 48 5.90 8.08 -3.57
CA ASN A 48 6.63 9.31 -3.23
C ASN A 48 7.64 9.14 -2.09
N LYS A 49 7.52 8.10 -1.27
CA LYS A 49 8.47 7.85 -0.17
C LYS A 49 9.62 6.95 -0.60
N THR A 50 10.76 7.14 0.07
CA THR A 50 11.87 6.20 -0.02
C THR A 50 11.76 5.21 1.12
N PHE A 51 11.83 3.92 0.80
CA PHE A 51 11.83 2.86 1.79
C PHE A 51 13.18 2.16 1.84
N VAL A 52 13.67 1.88 3.05
CA VAL A 52 14.91 1.15 3.29
C VAL A 52 14.56 -0.19 3.92
N ASN A 53 15.02 -1.28 3.30
CA ASN A 53 14.82 -2.63 3.81
C ASN A 53 15.73 -2.89 5.03
N ASP A 54 15.16 -3.36 6.13
CA ASP A 54 15.88 -3.68 7.37
C ASP A 54 16.24 -5.18 7.52
N GLY A 55 16.02 -5.97 6.48
CA GLY A 55 16.14 -7.43 6.46
C GLY A 55 14.82 -8.17 6.74
N ASN A 56 13.77 -7.45 7.12
CA ASN A 56 12.43 -8.00 7.36
C ASN A 56 11.34 -7.22 6.60
N GLN A 57 11.36 -5.90 6.65
CA GLN A 57 10.39 -5.02 5.99
C GLN A 57 11.04 -3.75 5.45
N ASN A 58 10.30 -2.99 4.64
CA ASN A 58 10.77 -1.73 4.06
C ASN A 58 10.20 -0.57 4.87
N ASN A 59 11.06 0.24 5.50
CA ASN A 59 10.65 1.33 6.37
C ASN A 59 10.93 2.70 5.74
N ALA A 60 10.01 3.64 5.90
CA ALA A 60 10.23 5.05 5.65
C ALA A 60 10.78 5.75 6.91
N ASP A 61 11.28 6.96 6.74
CA ASP A 61 11.87 7.77 7.82
C ASP A 61 10.83 8.32 8.82
N ASP A 62 9.57 8.42 8.42
CA ASP A 62 8.45 8.90 9.23
C ASP A 62 7.78 7.81 10.09
N GLY A 63 8.33 6.60 10.08
CA GLY A 63 7.80 5.45 10.84
C GLY A 63 6.67 4.69 10.14
N THR A 64 6.36 5.01 8.88
CA THR A 64 5.53 4.16 8.01
C THR A 64 6.35 3.03 7.37
N MET A 65 5.66 1.99 6.91
CA MET A 65 6.31 0.82 6.32
C MET A 65 5.54 0.28 5.10
N MET A 66 6.24 -0.50 4.28
CA MET A 66 5.68 -1.29 3.18
C MET A 66 6.29 -2.69 3.21
N LEU A 67 5.47 -3.72 2.98
CA LEU A 67 5.94 -5.08 2.78
C LEU A 67 6.54 -5.23 1.37
N ASP A 68 7.34 -6.26 1.16
CA ASP A 68 7.82 -6.61 -0.18
C ASP A 68 6.66 -6.88 -1.14
N ALA A 69 5.56 -7.43 -0.63
CA ALA A 69 4.33 -7.62 -1.40
C ALA A 69 3.70 -6.29 -1.85
N ASP A 70 3.73 -5.26 -0.99
CA ASP A 70 3.20 -3.93 -1.34
C ASP A 70 4.07 -3.28 -2.43
N LEU A 71 5.41 -3.29 -2.25
CA LEU A 71 6.33 -2.71 -3.23
C LEU A 71 6.38 -3.49 -4.55
N SER A 72 5.92 -4.75 -4.58
CA SER A 72 5.80 -5.51 -5.83
C SER A 72 4.82 -4.86 -6.82
N LEU A 73 3.83 -4.10 -6.33
CA LEU A 73 2.86 -3.41 -7.17
C LEU A 73 3.50 -2.35 -8.08
N ILE A 74 4.54 -1.66 -7.60
CA ILE A 74 5.28 -0.67 -8.40
C ILE A 74 6.44 -1.27 -9.18
N ALA A 75 6.82 -2.52 -8.88
CA ALA A 75 7.81 -3.26 -9.65
C ALA A 75 7.20 -3.86 -10.93
N ASP A 76 5.93 -4.23 -10.91
CA ASP A 76 5.18 -4.69 -12.07
C ASP A 76 4.61 -3.50 -12.89
N PRO A 77 4.91 -3.36 -14.20
CA PRO A 77 4.44 -2.22 -14.99
C PRO A 77 2.93 -2.09 -15.14
N ILE A 78 2.18 -3.20 -15.14
CA ILE A 78 0.72 -3.20 -15.30
C ILE A 78 0.09 -2.72 -13.98
N MET A 79 0.48 -3.34 -12.87
CA MET A 79 -0.02 -2.96 -11.55
C MET A 79 0.37 -1.54 -11.17
N LYS A 80 1.59 -1.11 -11.53
CA LYS A 80 2.04 0.26 -11.33
C LYS A 80 1.12 1.29 -11.99
N GLY A 81 0.58 0.98 -13.17
CA GLY A 81 -0.38 1.85 -13.84
C GLY A 81 -1.64 2.10 -12.99
N TYR A 82 -2.16 1.07 -12.32
CA TYR A 82 -3.30 1.21 -11.41
C TYR A 82 -2.92 1.89 -10.09
N VAL A 83 -1.70 1.68 -9.58
CA VAL A 83 -1.19 2.41 -8.41
C VAL A 83 -1.11 3.91 -8.71
N GLU A 84 -0.60 4.30 -9.88
CA GLU A 84 -0.54 5.68 -10.33
C GLU A 84 -1.94 6.29 -10.54
N GLU A 85 -2.88 5.53 -11.13
CA GLU A 85 -4.28 5.94 -11.26
C GLU A 85 -4.90 6.24 -9.89
N PHE A 86 -4.83 5.30 -8.94
CA PHE A 86 -5.44 5.44 -7.62
C PHE A 86 -4.74 6.47 -6.72
N ALA A 87 -3.43 6.68 -6.90
CA ALA A 87 -2.72 7.77 -6.23
C ALA A 87 -3.18 9.15 -6.73
N ALA A 88 -3.47 9.29 -8.03
CA ALA A 88 -3.91 10.54 -8.64
C ALA A 88 -5.41 10.82 -8.43
N ASP A 89 -6.24 9.78 -8.29
CA ASP A 89 -7.69 9.90 -8.18
C ASP A 89 -8.26 8.98 -7.06
N SER A 90 -8.64 9.61 -5.94
CA SER A 90 -9.24 8.90 -4.80
C SER A 90 -10.63 8.36 -5.11
N ASP A 91 -11.39 9.00 -6.00
CA ASP A 91 -12.74 8.53 -6.36
C ASP A 91 -12.66 7.28 -7.23
N ALA A 92 -11.67 7.22 -8.14
CA ALA A 92 -11.38 6.02 -8.93
C ALA A 92 -10.97 4.82 -8.04
N PHE A 93 -10.17 5.06 -6.99
CA PHE A 93 -9.85 4.05 -5.99
C PHE A 93 -11.10 3.57 -5.25
N PHE A 94 -11.89 4.49 -4.70
CA PHE A 94 -13.07 4.12 -3.92
C PHE A 94 -14.12 3.38 -4.75
N ALA A 95 -14.30 3.77 -6.02
CA ALA A 95 -15.18 3.06 -6.94
C ALA A 95 -14.68 1.65 -7.30
N ALA A 96 -13.37 1.44 -7.37
CA ALA A 96 -12.79 0.12 -7.64
C ALA A 96 -12.80 -0.80 -6.41
N PHE A 97 -12.85 -0.25 -5.19
CA PHE A 97 -12.84 -1.01 -3.94
C PHE A 97 -14.23 -1.46 -3.47
N SER A 98 -15.29 -0.76 -3.90
CA SER A 98 -16.68 -0.98 -3.48
C SER A 98 -17.42 -2.05 -4.29
#